data_AF-A0A2N8M656-F1
#
_entry.id   AF-A0A2N8M656-F1
#
_cell.length_a   1.000
_cell.length_b   1.000
_cell.length_c   1.000
_cell.angle_alpha   90.00
_cell.angle_beta   90.00
_cell.angle_gamma   90.00
#
_symmetry.space_group_name_H-M   'P 1'
#
loop_
_entity.id
_entity.type
_entity.pdbx_description
1 polymer ?
#
loop_
_entity_poly.entity_id
_entity_poly.type
_entity_poly.pdbx_seq_one_letter_code
_entity_poly.pdbx_strand_id
1 'polypeptide(L)'
;MPRLRMREAGIMKKQLLATTSAAALMLVVQVTGAQASTKVASIFGVYDAQCASFDCTLGTGNTAVLFRTGSGDSAYPQGYDTPSLFIDNPTANPMTGVTLTLTGYQGLNNGKVSAISLPNIAPGTILDVDWSDVQAQGNLFSFDYDDSYGHTQSNANCIVGQADCALVGNFDVKFAATLNGGPIAATFSPDNTQDGGNVAGAFVGWEGLDPTGLSETNFDAHTSTISGPLAFIFTGTTGNQKVPEPATLSLLGAGLGALALARRRRKTPT
;
A
#
# COMPACT_ATOMS: atom_id res chain seq x y z
N MET A 1 65.98 -23.41 -1.08
CA MET A 1 64.54 -23.11 -0.86
C MET A 1 64.25 -23.20 0.63
N PRO A 2 63.82 -22.12 1.30
CA PRO A 2 63.57 -22.13 2.73
C PRO A 2 62.26 -22.89 3.05
N ARG A 3 62.36 -23.94 3.87
CA ARG A 3 61.21 -24.68 4.41
C ARG A 3 60.60 -23.89 5.57
N LEU A 4 59.37 -23.39 5.39
CA LEU A 4 58.55 -22.81 6.45
C LEU A 4 58.39 -23.81 7.61
N ARG A 5 58.73 -23.39 8.83
CA ARG A 5 58.61 -24.21 10.04
C ARG A 5 57.13 -24.37 10.40
N MET A 6 56.68 -25.61 10.63
CA MET A 6 55.28 -25.98 10.95
C MET A 6 54.63 -25.20 12.11
N ARG A 7 55.40 -24.50 12.95
CA ARG A 7 54.86 -23.68 14.05
C ARG A 7 54.17 -22.38 13.59
N GLU A 8 54.47 -21.87 12.39
CA GLU A 8 53.85 -20.62 11.89
C GLU A 8 52.49 -20.84 11.21
N ALA A 9 52.24 -22.04 10.69
CA ALA A 9 50.97 -22.39 10.03
C ALA A 9 49.76 -22.37 10.98
N GLY A 10 49.98 -22.61 12.28
CA GLY A 10 48.94 -22.59 13.30
C GLY A 10 48.45 -21.18 13.67
N ILE A 11 49.33 -20.17 13.56
CA ILE A 11 49.01 -18.77 13.92
C ILE A 11 48.22 -18.13 12.77
N MET A 12 48.60 -18.36 11.51
CA MET A 12 47.87 -17.84 10.35
C MET A 12 46.43 -18.37 10.26
N LYS A 13 46.18 -19.65 10.60
CA LYS A 13 44.80 -20.20 10.62
C LYS A 13 43.91 -19.52 11.65
N LYS A 14 44.44 -19.14 12.82
CA LYS A 14 43.65 -18.46 13.87
C LYS A 14 43.32 -17.02 13.47
N GLN A 15 44.26 -16.31 12.83
CA GLN A 15 44.01 -14.96 12.35
C GLN A 15 43.03 -14.93 11.18
N LEU A 16 43.11 -15.87 10.24
CA LEU A 16 42.19 -15.95 9.09
C LEU A 16 40.75 -16.25 9.51
N LEU A 17 40.54 -17.11 10.53
CA LEU A 17 39.22 -17.37 11.09
C LEU A 17 38.65 -16.16 11.84
N ALA A 18 39.49 -15.39 12.54
CA ALA A 18 39.05 -14.20 13.28
C ALA A 18 38.63 -13.06 12.34
N THR A 19 39.38 -12.83 11.26
CA THR A 19 39.07 -11.76 10.29
C THR A 19 37.85 -12.06 9.43
N THR A 20 37.66 -13.32 9.00
CA THR A 20 36.43 -13.74 8.28
C THR A 20 35.18 -13.67 9.16
N SER A 21 35.30 -13.99 10.46
CA SER A 21 34.17 -13.89 11.40
C SER A 21 33.77 -12.43 11.67
N ALA A 22 34.73 -11.51 11.77
CA ALA A 22 34.46 -10.10 11.98
C ALA A 22 33.82 -9.43 10.75
N ALA A 23 34.27 -9.79 9.54
CA ALA A 23 33.67 -9.28 8.29
C ALA A 23 32.23 -9.79 8.11
N ALA A 24 31.96 -11.07 8.41
CA ALA A 24 30.61 -11.62 8.41
C ALA A 24 29.71 -10.95 9.46
N LEU A 25 30.23 -10.65 10.65
CA LEU A 25 29.48 -9.95 11.69
C LEU A 25 29.17 -8.49 11.30
N MET A 26 30.11 -7.78 10.66
CA MET A 26 29.85 -6.41 10.16
C MET A 26 28.84 -6.39 9.00
N LEU A 27 28.87 -7.38 8.10
CA LEU A 27 27.86 -7.53 7.05
C LEU A 27 26.48 -7.84 7.63
N VAL A 28 26.39 -8.63 8.70
CA VAL A 28 25.12 -8.88 9.41
C VAL A 28 24.64 -7.64 10.16
N VAL A 29 25.55 -6.85 10.77
CA VAL A 29 25.20 -5.62 11.49
C VAL A 29 24.74 -4.50 10.55
N GLN A 30 25.31 -4.37 9.34
CA GLN A 30 24.85 -3.35 8.38
C GLN A 30 23.44 -3.62 7.83
N VAL A 31 22.97 -4.87 7.85
CA VAL A 31 21.58 -5.22 7.46
C VAL A 31 20.57 -4.94 8.58
N THR A 32 21.02 -4.74 9.83
CA THR A 32 20.12 -4.39 10.96
C THR A 32 19.71 -2.92 11.01
N GLY A 33 20.18 -2.09 10.07
CA GLY A 33 19.73 -0.71 9.91
C GLY A 33 18.36 -0.57 9.24
N ALA A 34 17.67 -1.68 8.92
CA ALA A 34 16.27 -1.65 8.55
C ALA A 34 15.45 -1.18 9.76
N GLN A 35 15.31 0.15 9.90
CA GLN A 35 14.36 0.74 10.84
C GLN A 35 13.00 0.12 10.53
N ALA A 36 12.40 -0.52 11.54
CA ALA A 36 11.07 -1.06 11.41
C ALA A 36 10.13 0.07 10.95
N SER A 37 9.51 -0.11 9.78
CA SER A 37 8.50 0.80 9.27
C SER A 37 7.42 0.98 10.33
N THR A 38 7.27 2.21 10.83
CA THR A 38 6.29 2.54 11.86
C THR A 38 5.05 3.12 11.18
N LYS A 39 3.87 2.61 11.53
CA LYS A 39 2.60 3.19 11.06
C LYS A 39 2.48 4.61 11.59
N VAL A 40 2.22 5.57 10.71
CA VAL A 40 2.03 6.99 11.07
C VAL A 40 0.64 7.51 10.74
N ALA A 41 -0.06 6.84 9.82
CA ALA A 41 -1.36 7.27 9.32
C ALA A 41 -2.10 6.12 8.62
N SER A 42 -3.32 6.39 8.18
CA SER A 42 -4.21 5.48 7.47
C SER A 42 -4.84 6.20 6.28
N ILE A 43 -5.31 5.41 5.32
CA ILE A 43 -6.09 5.88 4.18
C ILE A 43 -7.39 5.12 4.21
N PHE A 44 -8.50 5.84 4.17
CA PHE A 44 -9.84 5.31 4.07
C PHE A 44 -10.36 5.63 2.68
N GLY A 45 -10.98 4.65 2.04
CA GLY A 45 -11.67 4.90 0.79
C GLY A 45 -13.15 4.81 1.00
N VAL A 46 -13.84 5.71 0.31
CA VAL A 46 -15.28 5.80 0.31
C VAL A 46 -15.67 5.77 -1.14
N TYR A 47 -16.43 4.75 -1.49
CA TYR A 47 -16.88 4.52 -2.84
C TYR A 47 -18.36 4.39 -2.76
N ASP A 48 -19.02 5.22 -3.54
CA ASP A 48 -20.43 5.11 -3.74
C ASP A 48 -21.23 4.99 -2.41
N ALA A 49 -20.92 5.90 -1.48
CA ALA A 49 -21.48 5.86 -0.13
C ALA A 49 -22.57 6.92 0.02
N GLN A 50 -23.82 6.48 -0.05
CA GLN A 50 -24.96 7.34 0.26
C GLN A 50 -25.14 7.50 1.78
N CYS A 51 -24.50 8.54 2.32
CA CYS A 51 -24.56 8.89 3.74
C CYS A 51 -25.92 9.41 4.23
N ALA A 52 -26.94 9.37 3.36
CA ALA A 52 -28.34 9.57 3.74
C ALA A 52 -28.91 8.36 4.50
N SER A 53 -28.40 7.15 4.19
CA SER A 53 -28.93 5.88 4.71
C SER A 53 -27.98 5.19 5.69
N PHE A 54 -26.70 5.60 5.72
CA PHE A 54 -25.65 4.98 6.53
C PHE A 54 -24.84 6.04 7.29
N ASP A 55 -24.33 5.67 8.46
CA ASP A 55 -23.40 6.50 9.22
C ASP A 55 -22.03 6.49 8.55
N CYS A 56 -21.72 7.57 7.86
CA CYS A 56 -20.42 7.81 7.23
C CYS A 56 -19.47 8.61 8.14
N THR A 57 -19.73 8.71 9.44
CA THR A 57 -18.80 9.38 10.34
C THR A 57 -17.73 8.41 10.82
N LEU A 58 -16.47 8.77 10.64
CA LEU A 58 -15.33 7.99 11.12
C LEU A 58 -14.50 8.87 12.06
N GLY A 59 -14.44 8.48 13.33
CA GLY A 59 -13.70 9.18 14.37
C GLY A 59 -14.36 9.07 15.75
N THR A 60 -13.54 8.96 16.79
CA THR A 60 -13.98 9.10 18.19
C THR A 60 -13.66 10.51 18.68
N GLY A 61 -14.66 11.38 18.86
CA GLY A 61 -14.50 12.72 19.46
C GLY A 61 -15.14 13.88 18.70
N ASN A 62 -14.68 15.11 18.95
CA ASN A 62 -15.24 16.37 18.42
C ASN A 62 -14.86 16.69 16.95
N THR A 63 -14.25 15.75 16.23
CA THR A 63 -13.86 15.86 14.82
C THR A 63 -14.40 14.67 14.04
N ALA A 64 -15.72 14.47 14.11
CA ALA A 64 -16.40 13.56 13.19
C ALA A 64 -16.29 14.16 11.78
N VAL A 65 -15.34 13.66 10.99
CA VAL A 65 -15.32 13.93 9.55
C VAL A 65 -16.37 13.02 8.95
N LEU A 66 -17.14 13.60 8.05
CA LEU A 66 -18.19 12.90 7.36
C LEU A 66 -17.63 12.48 6.00
N PHE A 67 -17.47 11.17 5.85
CA PHE A 67 -16.82 10.53 4.72
C PHE A 67 -17.86 10.30 3.62
N ARG A 68 -18.07 11.26 2.73
CA ARG A 68 -19.01 11.16 1.59
C ARG A 68 -18.23 10.96 0.30
N THR A 69 -18.80 10.21 -0.64
CA THR A 69 -18.43 10.33 -2.04
C THR A 69 -18.93 11.65 -2.61
N GLY A 70 -18.14 12.20 -3.55
CA GLY A 70 -18.53 13.29 -4.44
C GLY A 70 -19.41 14.34 -3.80
N SER A 71 -18.80 15.28 -3.07
CA SER A 71 -19.44 16.49 -2.52
C SER A 71 -20.97 16.37 -2.40
N GLY A 72 -21.48 15.66 -1.39
CA GLY A 72 -22.92 15.52 -1.12
C GLY A 72 -23.65 16.84 -0.77
N ASP A 73 -23.15 17.94 -1.32
CA ASP A 73 -23.78 19.23 -1.49
C ASP A 73 -24.66 19.20 -2.74
N SER A 74 -25.85 19.74 -2.59
CA SER A 74 -26.96 19.82 -3.55
C SER A 74 -26.67 20.37 -4.96
N ALA A 75 -25.40 20.63 -5.31
CA ALA A 75 -24.97 21.23 -6.57
C ALA A 75 -24.90 20.23 -7.74
N TYR A 76 -24.80 18.92 -7.48
CA TYR A 76 -24.94 17.86 -8.49
C TYR A 76 -26.19 17.02 -8.21
N PRO A 77 -27.38 17.50 -8.63
CA PRO A 77 -28.65 16.84 -8.30
C PRO A 77 -28.86 15.46 -8.94
N GLN A 78 -27.90 14.89 -9.70
CA GLN A 78 -27.99 13.55 -10.30
C GLN A 78 -26.60 12.91 -10.47
N GLY A 79 -26.32 11.86 -9.67
CA GLY A 79 -25.94 10.54 -10.19
C GLY A 79 -24.58 10.35 -10.85
N TYR A 80 -23.48 10.77 -10.23
CA TYR A 80 -22.15 10.26 -10.57
C TYR A 80 -21.46 9.73 -9.32
N ASP A 81 -20.82 8.57 -9.44
CA ASP A 81 -20.29 7.80 -8.31
C ASP A 81 -18.83 8.11 -8.03
N THR A 82 -18.56 9.40 -7.80
CA THR A 82 -17.21 9.91 -7.63
C THR A 82 -16.49 9.29 -6.42
N PRO A 83 -15.33 8.64 -6.61
CA PRO A 83 -14.50 8.14 -5.51
C PRO A 83 -13.93 9.25 -4.65
N SER A 84 -13.85 8.98 -3.35
CA SER A 84 -13.16 9.85 -2.41
C SER A 84 -12.17 9.06 -1.54
N LEU A 85 -10.97 9.59 -1.37
CA LEU A 85 -9.98 9.09 -0.42
C LEU A 85 -9.81 10.07 0.73
N PHE A 86 -9.81 9.53 1.94
CA PHE A 86 -9.60 10.28 3.17
C PHE A 86 -8.30 9.85 3.81
N ILE A 87 -7.39 10.80 3.99
CA ILE A 87 -6.03 10.54 4.49
C ILE A 87 -5.90 11.20 5.85
N ASP A 88 -5.83 10.40 6.92
CA ASP A 88 -5.68 10.94 8.28
C ASP A 88 -4.21 11.25 8.59
N ASN A 89 -3.95 12.42 9.16
CA ASN A 89 -2.66 12.74 9.77
C ASN A 89 -2.86 12.86 11.29
N PRO A 90 -2.77 11.75 12.05
CA PRO A 90 -2.93 11.79 13.51
C PRO A 90 -1.67 12.30 14.22
N THR A 91 -0.61 12.64 13.48
CA THR A 91 0.68 13.01 14.05
C THR A 91 0.70 14.49 14.47
N ALA A 92 1.71 14.87 15.26
CA ALA A 92 1.92 16.25 15.68
C ALA A 92 2.57 17.15 14.61
N ASN A 93 2.95 16.60 13.44
CA ASN A 93 3.68 17.31 12.40
C ASN A 93 2.95 17.22 11.06
N PRO A 94 3.08 18.24 10.18
CA PRO A 94 2.42 18.19 8.88
C PRO A 94 3.06 17.12 7.98
N MET A 95 2.25 16.49 7.14
CA MET A 95 2.74 15.76 5.98
C MET A 95 2.90 16.74 4.83
N THR A 96 4.07 16.77 4.19
CA THR A 96 4.37 17.71 3.13
C THR A 96 4.83 17.03 1.84
N GLY A 97 4.62 17.70 0.71
CA GLY A 97 4.96 17.13 -0.61
C GLY A 97 4.12 15.90 -0.94
N VAL A 98 2.82 15.98 -0.65
CA VAL A 98 1.89 14.86 -0.77
C VAL A 98 1.58 14.61 -2.23
N THR A 99 1.75 13.36 -2.67
CA THR A 99 1.46 12.93 -4.04
C THR A 99 0.70 11.61 -4.03
N LEU A 100 -0.27 11.49 -4.93
CA LEU A 100 -0.89 10.23 -5.30
C LEU A 100 -0.51 9.87 -6.72
N THR A 101 -0.18 8.61 -6.95
CA THR A 101 0.04 8.05 -8.28
C THR A 101 -0.79 6.80 -8.45
N LEU A 102 -1.61 6.76 -9.48
CA LEU A 102 -2.41 5.61 -9.86
C LEU A 102 -1.74 4.91 -11.05
N THR A 103 -1.71 3.57 -11.02
CA THR A 103 -1.25 2.73 -12.13
C THR A 103 -2.33 1.73 -12.47
N GLY A 104 -2.96 1.85 -13.64
CA GLY A 104 -3.91 0.84 -14.11
C GLY A 104 -3.18 -0.46 -14.46
N TYR A 105 -3.70 -1.60 -14.01
CA TYR A 105 -3.06 -2.91 -14.21
C TYR A 105 -3.91 -3.90 -15.01
N GLN A 106 -5.12 -3.51 -15.40
CA GLN A 106 -6.02 -4.35 -16.19
C GLN A 106 -6.95 -3.49 -17.08
N GLY A 107 -7.75 -4.15 -17.91
CA GLY A 107 -8.74 -3.49 -18.76
C GLY A 107 -8.14 -2.48 -19.75
N LEU A 108 -8.97 -1.51 -20.13
CA LEU A 108 -8.63 -0.40 -21.04
C LEU A 108 -7.59 0.54 -20.44
N ASN A 109 -7.46 0.55 -19.11
CA ASN A 109 -6.48 1.36 -18.38
C ASN A 109 -5.15 0.65 -18.09
N ASN A 110 -4.95 -0.58 -18.57
CA ASN A 110 -3.72 -1.30 -18.31
C ASN A 110 -2.47 -0.54 -18.79
N GLY A 111 -1.53 -0.31 -17.87
CA GLY A 111 -0.28 0.42 -18.11
C GLY A 111 -0.43 1.94 -18.14
N LYS A 112 -1.64 2.49 -17.93
CA LYS A 112 -1.84 3.93 -17.75
C LYS A 112 -1.35 4.34 -16.37
N VAL A 113 -0.74 5.54 -16.31
CA VAL A 113 -0.26 6.13 -15.06
C VAL A 113 -0.71 7.57 -15.00
N SER A 114 -1.36 7.94 -13.89
CA SER A 114 -1.73 9.32 -13.58
C SER A 114 -1.16 9.69 -12.22
N ALA A 115 -0.75 10.94 -12.04
CA ALA A 115 -0.27 11.44 -10.77
C ALA A 115 -0.78 12.85 -10.50
N ILE A 116 -1.13 13.11 -9.23
CA ILE A 116 -1.55 14.42 -8.75
C ILE A 116 -0.70 14.83 -7.55
N SER A 117 -0.48 16.14 -7.42
CA SER A 117 0.09 16.74 -6.22
C SER A 117 -1.05 17.27 -5.35
N LEU A 118 -1.03 16.90 -4.08
CA LEU A 118 -2.06 17.29 -3.12
C LEU A 118 -1.53 18.37 -2.17
N PRO A 119 -2.43 19.11 -1.50
CA PRO A 119 -2.05 20.00 -0.41
C PRO A 119 -1.33 19.24 0.72
N ASN A 120 -0.54 19.97 1.50
CA ASN A 120 0.02 19.43 2.75
C ASN A 120 -1.10 19.08 3.73
N ILE A 121 -0.94 17.99 4.49
CA ILE A 121 -1.93 17.56 5.49
C ILE A 121 -1.48 18.03 6.86
N ALA A 122 -2.24 18.92 7.49
CA ALA A 122 -1.90 19.50 8.78
C ALA A 122 -1.95 18.45 9.92
N PRO A 123 -1.23 18.68 11.05
CA PRO A 123 -1.32 17.81 12.23
C PRO A 123 -2.75 17.65 12.74
N GLY A 124 -3.15 16.43 13.07
CA GLY A 124 -4.47 16.12 13.63
C GLY A 124 -5.65 16.38 12.68
N THR A 125 -5.41 16.42 11.37
CA THR A 125 -6.45 16.66 10.35
C THR A 125 -6.61 15.48 9.39
N ILE A 126 -7.71 15.50 8.64
CA ILE A 126 -7.97 14.55 7.55
C ILE A 126 -8.03 15.37 6.26
N LEU A 127 -7.31 14.92 5.23
CA LEU A 127 -7.47 15.44 3.88
C LEU A 127 -8.49 14.58 3.15
N ASP A 128 -9.49 15.24 2.56
CA ASP A 128 -10.42 14.65 1.62
C ASP A 128 -9.89 14.87 0.19
N VAL A 129 -9.85 13.79 -0.59
CA VAL A 129 -9.38 13.78 -1.97
C VAL A 129 -10.52 13.27 -2.82
N ASP A 130 -11.22 14.19 -3.45
CA ASP A 130 -12.29 13.91 -4.41
C ASP A 130 -11.72 13.80 -5.83
N TRP A 131 -12.15 12.77 -6.54
CA TRP A 131 -11.84 12.60 -7.96
C TRP A 131 -12.63 13.66 -8.70
N SER A 132 -11.97 14.73 -9.11
CA SER A 132 -12.64 15.93 -9.64
C SER A 132 -12.12 16.33 -11.03
N ASP A 133 -11.27 15.50 -11.62
CA ASP A 133 -10.79 15.75 -12.97
C ASP A 133 -11.87 15.44 -14.01
N VAL A 134 -11.81 16.16 -15.13
CA VAL A 134 -12.72 16.00 -16.26
C VAL A 134 -12.84 14.52 -16.67
N GLN A 135 -14.08 14.07 -16.88
CA GLN A 135 -14.37 12.76 -17.45
C GLN A 135 -13.65 12.60 -18.78
N ALA A 136 -12.63 11.75 -18.79
CA ALA A 136 -11.75 11.55 -19.92
C ALA A 136 -11.22 10.13 -19.94
N GLN A 137 -11.37 9.46 -21.08
CA GLN A 137 -10.82 8.13 -21.30
C GLN A 137 -9.32 8.09 -21.00
N GLY A 138 -8.93 7.17 -20.12
CA GLY A 138 -7.55 6.97 -19.74
C GLY A 138 -7.09 7.81 -18.56
N ASN A 139 -7.97 8.65 -18.01
CA ASN A 139 -7.70 9.39 -16.77
C ASN A 139 -8.13 8.57 -15.55
N LEU A 140 -7.16 8.17 -14.73
CA LEU A 140 -7.42 7.39 -13.50
C LEU A 140 -7.99 8.24 -12.35
N PHE A 141 -8.12 9.57 -12.51
CA PHE A 141 -8.73 10.49 -11.54
C PHE A 141 -10.07 11.09 -12.02
N SER A 142 -10.70 10.47 -13.03
CA SER A 142 -12.03 10.86 -13.54
C SER A 142 -13.09 10.79 -12.43
N PHE A 143 -14.01 11.76 -12.34
CA PHE A 143 -15.09 11.80 -11.35
C PHE A 143 -16.20 10.73 -11.55
N ASP A 144 -16.05 9.95 -12.61
CA ASP A 144 -16.99 8.94 -13.13
C ASP A 144 -16.15 7.95 -13.98
N TYR A 145 -15.24 7.26 -13.29
CA TYR A 145 -14.15 6.48 -13.86
C TYR A 145 -14.64 5.20 -14.51
N ASP A 146 -15.58 4.50 -13.88
CA ASP A 146 -16.14 3.25 -14.37
C ASP A 146 -17.05 3.46 -15.60
N ASP A 147 -17.64 4.64 -15.70
CA ASP A 147 -18.38 5.13 -16.87
C ASP A 147 -17.49 5.84 -17.92
N SER A 148 -16.22 6.11 -17.62
CA SER A 148 -15.33 6.86 -18.54
C SER A 148 -15.15 6.19 -19.92
N TYR A 149 -15.42 4.89 -20.01
CA TYR A 149 -15.40 4.08 -21.22
C TYR A 149 -16.76 3.45 -21.56
N GLY A 150 -17.87 3.96 -21.00
CA GLY A 150 -19.21 3.41 -21.20
C GLY A 150 -19.51 3.10 -22.66
N HIS A 151 -20.31 2.06 -22.89
CA HIS A 151 -20.67 1.56 -24.22
C HIS A 151 -19.55 0.97 -25.09
N THR A 152 -18.38 0.70 -24.51
CA THR A 152 -17.31 0.02 -25.25
C THR A 152 -17.44 -1.50 -25.24
N GLN A 153 -18.21 -2.10 -24.33
CA GLN A 153 -18.39 -3.55 -24.27
C GLN A 153 -19.80 -3.98 -23.88
N SER A 154 -20.34 -4.96 -24.62
CA SER A 154 -21.55 -5.66 -24.18
C SER A 154 -21.20 -6.82 -23.24
N ASN A 155 -21.73 -6.82 -22.02
CA ASN A 155 -21.51 -7.90 -21.04
C ASN A 155 -22.82 -8.29 -20.32
N ALA A 156 -23.04 -9.59 -20.13
CA ALA A 156 -24.25 -10.09 -19.47
C ALA A 156 -24.23 -9.92 -17.95
N ASN A 157 -23.07 -9.63 -17.36
CA ASN A 157 -22.90 -9.38 -15.93
C ASN A 157 -23.18 -7.91 -15.53
N CYS A 158 -23.47 -7.05 -16.50
CA CYS A 158 -23.89 -5.66 -16.26
C CYS A 158 -25.27 -5.63 -15.62
N ILE A 159 -25.43 -4.83 -14.58
CA ILE A 159 -26.69 -4.70 -13.84
C ILE A 159 -27.51 -3.51 -14.33
N VAL A 160 -26.86 -2.41 -14.71
CA VAL A 160 -27.51 -1.17 -15.16
C VAL A 160 -27.92 -1.24 -16.64
N GLY A 161 -27.18 -2.01 -17.45
CA GLY A 161 -27.52 -2.32 -18.82
C GLY A 161 -26.34 -2.94 -19.55
N GLN A 162 -26.57 -3.93 -20.42
CA GLN A 162 -25.46 -4.60 -21.12
C GLN A 162 -24.65 -3.62 -21.96
N ALA A 163 -25.26 -2.54 -22.43
CA ALA A 163 -24.61 -1.55 -23.27
C ALA A 163 -23.83 -0.51 -22.47
N ASP A 164 -23.93 -0.45 -21.14
CA ASP A 164 -23.35 0.66 -20.37
C ASP A 164 -21.98 0.27 -19.80
N CYS A 165 -21.72 -1.03 -19.65
CA CYS A 165 -20.43 -1.54 -19.20
C CYS A 165 -19.22 -1.22 -20.08
N ALA A 166 -18.09 -1.18 -19.39
CA ALA A 166 -16.76 -1.28 -19.96
C ALA A 166 -15.83 -2.11 -19.07
N LEU A 167 -14.88 -2.81 -19.68
CA LEU A 167 -13.73 -3.37 -18.95
C LEU A 167 -12.69 -2.27 -18.73
N VAL A 168 -13.04 -1.27 -17.91
CA VAL A 168 -12.21 -0.10 -17.59
C VAL A 168 -10.89 -0.53 -16.99
N GLY A 169 -10.99 -1.41 -15.99
CA GLY A 169 -9.87 -1.95 -15.26
C GLY A 169 -9.60 -1.25 -13.93
N ASN A 170 -8.99 -1.99 -12.99
CA ASN A 170 -8.58 -1.50 -11.68
C ASN A 170 -7.15 -0.95 -11.72
N PHE A 171 -6.73 -0.33 -10.62
CA PHE A 171 -5.45 0.34 -10.49
C PHE A 171 -4.82 0.17 -9.11
N ASP A 172 -3.49 0.32 -9.06
CA ASP A 172 -2.73 0.46 -7.82
C ASP A 172 -2.54 1.93 -7.47
N VAL A 173 -2.70 2.26 -6.20
CA VAL A 173 -2.48 3.61 -5.65
C VAL A 173 -1.16 3.63 -4.88
N LYS A 174 -0.32 4.62 -5.19
CA LYS A 174 0.89 4.96 -4.44
C LYS A 174 0.75 6.33 -3.81
N PHE A 175 0.77 6.36 -2.49
CA PHE A 175 0.89 7.57 -1.70
C PHE A 175 2.35 7.80 -1.32
N ALA A 176 2.83 9.03 -1.49
CA ALA A 176 4.13 9.47 -1.00
C ALA A 176 4.03 10.88 -0.40
N ALA A 177 4.74 11.10 0.70
CA ALA A 177 4.91 12.41 1.33
C ALA A 177 6.17 12.42 2.20
N THR A 178 6.42 13.52 2.90
CA THR A 178 7.42 13.60 3.96
C THR A 178 6.80 13.96 5.30
N LEU A 179 7.32 13.39 6.38
CA LEU A 179 6.96 13.68 7.77
C LEU A 179 8.26 13.92 8.53
N ASN A 180 8.42 15.11 9.13
CA ASN A 180 9.67 15.53 9.80
C ASN A 180 10.91 15.42 8.90
N GLY A 181 10.75 15.69 7.59
CA GLY A 181 11.81 15.59 6.59
C GLY A 181 12.19 14.15 6.18
N GLY A 182 11.60 13.13 6.80
CA GLY A 182 11.74 11.73 6.38
C GLY A 182 10.61 11.29 5.44
N PRO A 183 10.86 10.37 4.50
CA PRO A 183 9.81 9.87 3.61
C PRO A 183 8.78 9.02 4.38
N ILE A 184 7.52 9.15 3.97
CA ILE A 184 6.42 8.28 4.35
C ILE A 184 5.71 7.84 3.07
N ALA A 185 5.20 6.60 3.05
CA ALA A 185 4.52 6.08 1.87
C ALA A 185 3.50 4.99 2.20
N ALA A 186 2.59 4.76 1.26
CA ALA A 186 1.69 3.60 1.21
C ALA A 186 1.53 3.16 -0.25
N THR A 187 1.36 1.85 -0.46
CA THR A 187 0.92 1.27 -1.73
C THR A 187 -0.30 0.41 -1.43
N PHE A 188 -1.37 0.55 -2.20
CA PHE A 188 -2.59 -0.23 -2.00
C PHE A 188 -3.40 -0.35 -3.29
N SER A 189 -4.36 -1.27 -3.29
CA SER A 189 -5.23 -1.58 -4.44
C SER A 189 -6.62 -2.01 -3.95
N PRO A 190 -7.69 -1.76 -4.73
CA PRO A 190 -9.00 -2.38 -4.50
C PRO A 190 -8.89 -3.91 -4.39
N ASP A 191 -7.95 -4.53 -5.12
CA ASP A 191 -7.68 -5.96 -5.12
C ASP A 191 -6.57 -6.33 -4.12
N ASN A 192 -6.92 -7.16 -3.13
CA ASN A 192 -6.02 -7.60 -2.09
C ASN A 192 -4.88 -8.53 -2.58
N THR A 193 -4.93 -8.96 -3.84
CA THR A 193 -3.90 -9.81 -4.45
C THR A 193 -2.83 -9.03 -5.23
N GLN A 194 -3.05 -7.72 -5.47
CA GLN A 194 -2.12 -6.85 -6.18
C GLN A 194 -1.03 -6.26 -5.27
N ASP A 195 -0.11 -5.52 -5.87
CA ASP A 195 0.96 -4.85 -5.18
C ASP A 195 0.41 -3.85 -4.15
N GLY A 196 0.79 -4.03 -2.89
CA GLY A 196 0.27 -3.26 -1.75
C GLY A 196 -1.01 -3.82 -1.14
N GLY A 197 -1.87 -4.45 -1.96
CA GLY A 197 -3.15 -5.03 -1.54
C GLY A 197 -4.03 -4.02 -0.79
N ASN A 198 -4.93 -4.50 0.07
CA ASN A 198 -5.63 -3.65 1.02
C ASN A 198 -5.71 -4.32 2.39
N VAL A 199 -5.92 -3.50 3.42
CA VAL A 199 -6.03 -3.96 4.81
C VAL A 199 -7.29 -4.80 5.04
N ALA A 200 -8.33 -4.64 4.23
CA ALA A 200 -9.57 -5.41 4.33
C ALA A 200 -9.36 -6.91 4.02
N GLY A 201 -8.31 -7.26 3.26
CA GLY A 201 -7.97 -8.65 2.94
C GLY A 201 -8.92 -9.31 1.94
N ALA A 202 -9.74 -8.52 1.26
CA ALA A 202 -10.66 -8.92 0.21
C ALA A 202 -10.76 -7.79 -0.84
N PHE A 203 -11.34 -8.08 -2.00
CA PHE A 203 -11.62 -7.02 -2.97
C PHE A 203 -12.61 -6.00 -2.38
N VAL A 204 -12.30 -4.72 -2.53
CA VAL A 204 -13.20 -3.61 -2.18
C VAL A 204 -13.63 -2.96 -3.48
N GLY A 205 -14.93 -2.96 -3.77
CA GLY A 205 -15.48 -2.29 -4.95
C GLY A 205 -15.09 -0.82 -4.95
N TRP A 206 -14.52 -0.39 -6.07
CA TRP A 206 -14.14 1.00 -6.29
C TRP A 206 -15.01 1.49 -7.44
N GLU A 207 -16.05 2.28 -7.12
CA GLU A 207 -16.93 2.94 -8.12
C GLU A 207 -17.43 1.93 -9.15
N GLY A 208 -18.33 1.03 -8.74
CA GLY A 208 -18.92 0.06 -9.66
C GLY A 208 -18.03 -1.06 -10.18
N LEU A 209 -16.71 -0.96 -10.03
CA LEU A 209 -15.76 -1.93 -10.58
C LEU A 209 -15.72 -3.22 -9.78
N ASP A 210 -15.82 -4.34 -10.51
CA ASP A 210 -15.61 -5.68 -9.97
C ASP A 210 -14.11 -6.07 -9.93
N PRO A 211 -13.75 -7.24 -9.35
CA PRO A 211 -12.35 -7.71 -9.34
C PRO A 211 -11.71 -7.82 -10.72
N THR A 212 -12.50 -8.06 -11.77
CA THR A 212 -12.03 -8.15 -13.15
C THR A 212 -11.91 -6.79 -13.83
N GLY A 213 -12.42 -5.74 -13.21
CA GLY A 213 -12.39 -4.37 -13.68
C GLY A 213 -13.52 -4.04 -14.65
N LEU A 214 -14.61 -4.80 -14.59
CA LEU A 214 -15.85 -4.50 -15.28
C LEU A 214 -16.64 -3.48 -14.46
N SER A 215 -17.13 -2.41 -15.10
CA SER A 215 -18.04 -1.41 -14.52
C SER A 215 -19.50 -1.88 -14.47
N GLU A 216 -20.38 -1.10 -13.84
CA GLU A 216 -21.84 -1.34 -13.80
C GLU A 216 -22.23 -2.71 -13.22
N THR A 217 -21.47 -3.21 -12.24
CA THR A 217 -21.69 -4.53 -11.62
C THR A 217 -22.46 -4.42 -10.31
N ASN A 218 -22.49 -5.51 -9.51
CA ASN A 218 -23.06 -5.45 -8.16
C ASN A 218 -22.24 -4.61 -7.18
N PHE A 219 -21.06 -4.12 -7.60
CA PHE A 219 -20.27 -3.16 -6.88
C PHE A 219 -20.74 -1.71 -7.12
N ASP A 220 -21.68 -1.50 -8.04
CA ASP A 220 -22.32 -0.20 -8.38
C ASP A 220 -23.72 -0.07 -7.75
N ALA A 221 -23.87 -0.61 -6.53
CA ALA A 221 -25.18 -0.76 -5.91
C ALA A 221 -25.53 0.40 -4.96
N HIS A 222 -24.69 1.43 -4.80
CA HIS A 222 -24.83 2.57 -3.88
C HIS A 222 -25.21 2.24 -2.44
N THR A 223 -24.84 1.03 -2.01
CA THR A 223 -25.29 0.43 -0.74
C THR A 223 -24.14 0.13 0.20
N SER A 224 -22.92 0.53 -0.16
CA SER A 224 -21.74 0.14 0.59
C SER A 224 -21.52 1.04 1.83
N THR A 225 -21.13 0.41 2.93
CA THR A 225 -20.67 1.08 4.15
C THR A 225 -19.15 1.08 4.18
N ILE A 226 -18.54 2.13 4.75
CA ILE A 226 -17.09 2.21 4.93
C ILE A 226 -16.61 1.03 5.80
N SER A 227 -15.87 0.12 5.21
CA SER A 227 -15.43 -1.14 5.84
C SER A 227 -14.16 -0.98 6.70
N GLY A 228 -13.58 0.22 6.76
CA GLY A 228 -12.41 0.56 7.56
C GLY A 228 -11.29 1.18 6.72
N PRO A 229 -10.05 1.25 7.26
CA PRO A 229 -8.89 1.68 6.49
C PRO A 229 -8.62 0.72 5.33
N LEU A 230 -8.29 1.27 4.16
CA LEU A 230 -7.81 0.51 3.01
C LEU A 230 -6.31 0.33 3.04
N ALA A 231 -5.58 1.31 3.55
CA ALA A 231 -4.13 1.28 3.65
C ALA A 231 -3.61 1.92 4.93
N PHE A 232 -2.38 1.57 5.28
CA PHE A 232 -1.62 2.26 6.32
C PHE A 232 -0.40 2.92 5.70
N ILE A 233 -0.11 4.13 6.15
CA ILE A 233 1.07 4.88 5.76
C ILE A 233 2.16 4.62 6.79
N PHE A 234 3.34 4.29 6.31
CA PHE A 234 4.49 3.97 7.14
C PHE A 234 5.67 4.92 6.90
N THR A 235 6.53 5.06 7.90
CA THR A 235 7.85 5.67 7.74
C THR A 235 8.77 4.85 6.84
N GLY A 236 9.58 5.54 6.03
CA GLY A 236 10.51 4.94 5.08
C GLY A 236 9.95 4.91 3.66
N THR A 237 10.67 4.26 2.75
CA THR A 237 10.18 3.98 1.39
C THR A 237 9.48 2.62 1.38
N THR A 238 8.27 2.57 0.82
CA THR A 238 7.51 1.33 0.63
C THR A 238 8.15 0.48 -0.47
N GLY A 239 9.28 -0.15 -0.19
CA GLY A 239 9.69 -1.31 -0.97
C GLY A 239 8.81 -2.47 -0.55
N ASN A 240 7.60 -2.61 -1.12
CA ASN A 240 6.60 -3.68 -0.88
C ASN A 240 6.97 -4.56 0.32
N GLN A 241 6.95 -3.98 1.52
CA GLN A 241 7.22 -4.75 2.71
C GLN A 241 5.91 -5.47 2.99
N LYS A 242 5.68 -6.56 2.26
CA LYS A 242 5.13 -7.75 2.88
C LYS A 242 5.91 -7.86 4.18
N VAL A 243 5.23 -7.55 5.29
CA VAL A 243 5.77 -7.63 6.66
C VAL A 243 6.79 -8.75 6.65
N PRO A 244 8.09 -8.48 6.92
CA PRO A 244 9.12 -9.48 6.71
C PRO A 244 8.64 -10.78 7.31
N GLU A 245 8.35 -11.76 6.44
CA GLU A 245 7.85 -13.03 6.95
C GLU A 245 8.89 -13.51 7.97
N PRO A 246 8.47 -14.15 9.08
CA PRO A 246 9.38 -14.61 10.13
C PRO A 246 10.50 -15.54 9.64
N ALA A 247 10.59 -15.82 8.34
CA ALA A 247 11.73 -16.37 7.63
C ALA A 247 13.07 -15.69 7.98
N THR A 248 13.17 -14.37 8.18
CA THR A 248 14.46 -13.73 8.58
C THR A 248 14.88 -14.10 10.01
N LEU A 249 13.91 -14.14 10.94
CA LEU A 249 14.11 -14.69 12.29
C LEU A 249 14.42 -16.19 12.26
N SER A 250 13.78 -16.92 11.33
CA SER A 250 14.00 -18.36 11.15
C SER A 250 15.37 -18.66 10.55
N LEU A 251 15.85 -17.83 9.63
CA LEU A 251 17.20 -17.94 9.03
C LEU A 251 18.27 -17.59 10.06
N LEU A 252 18.04 -16.55 10.87
CA LEU A 252 18.90 -16.21 12.00
C LEU A 252 18.93 -17.34 13.03
N GLY A 253 17.75 -17.88 13.38
CA GLY A 253 17.62 -19.02 14.30
C GLY A 253 18.31 -20.28 13.79
N ALA A 254 18.16 -20.61 12.50
CA ALA A 254 18.83 -21.73 11.86
C ALA A 254 20.35 -21.53 11.81
N GLY A 255 20.81 -20.31 11.51
CA GLY A 255 22.23 -19.96 11.53
C GLY A 255 22.86 -20.12 12.91
N LEU A 256 22.19 -19.61 13.96
CA LEU A 256 22.64 -19.76 15.35
C LEU A 256 22.62 -21.23 15.81
N GLY A 257 21.60 -22.00 15.41
CA GLY A 257 21.50 -23.44 15.69
C GLY A 257 22.64 -24.24 15.06
N ALA A 258 22.98 -23.97 13.80
CA ALA A 258 24.08 -24.61 13.10
C ALA A 258 25.44 -24.31 13.76
N LEU A 259 25.66 -23.06 14.17
CA LEU A 259 26.86 -22.64 14.93
C LEU A 259 26.98 -23.36 16.27
N ALA A 260 25.88 -23.50 17.02
CA ALA A 260 25.86 -24.22 18.30
C ALA A 260 26.19 -25.71 18.12
N LEU A 261 25.65 -26.37 17.09
CA LEU A 261 25.93 -27.77 16.77
C LEU A 261 27.38 -27.99 16.33
N ALA A 262 27.94 -27.09 15.52
CA ALA A 262 29.33 -27.15 15.10
C ALA A 262 30.31 -27.00 16.29
N ARG A 263 29.96 -26.18 17.28
CA ARG A 263 30.75 -26.04 18.52
C ARG A 263 30.70 -27.29 19.40
N ARG A 264 29.56 -27.99 19.45
CA ARG A 264 29.37 -29.21 20.26
C ARG A 264 30.20 -30.39 19.75
N ARG A 265 30.42 -30.50 18.42
CA ARG A 265 31.21 -31.59 17.81
C ARG A 265 32.73 -31.52 18.06
N ARG A 266 33.25 -30.45 18.68
CA ARG A 266 34.70 -30.29 18.96
C ARG A 266 35.15 -30.81 20.33
N LYS A 267 34.28 -31.41 21.14
CA LYS A 267 34.73 -32.13 22.34
C LYS A 267 35.27 -33.50 21.93
N THR A 268 36.57 -33.59 21.75
CA THR A 268 37.30 -34.86 21.62
C THR A 268 37.17 -35.64 22.93
N PRO A 269 36.90 -36.96 22.91
CA PRO A 269 36.93 -37.78 24.12
C PRO A 269 38.35 -37.76 24.70
N THR A 270 38.48 -37.41 25.97
CA THR A 270 39.67 -37.68 26.80
C THR A 270 39.61 -39.11 27.32
#